data_AF-A0A9W7IUX1-F1
#
_entry.id   AF-A0A9W7IUX1-F1
#
_cell.length_a   1.000
_cell.length_b   1.000
_cell.length_c   1.000
_cell.angle_alpha   90.00
_cell.angle_beta   90.00
_cell.angle_gamma   90.00
#
_symmetry.space_group_name_H-M   'P 1'
#
loop_
_entity.id
_entity.type
_entity.pdbx_description
1 polymer ?
#
loop_
_entity_poly.entity_id
_entity_poly.type
_entity_poly.pdbx_seq_one_letter_code
_entity_poly.pdbx_strand_id
1 'polypeptide(L)'
;MLRKSRGIIVNMSSGWGRSGAALVALYCASKWAVEGLSRAVAKEMPDGFAVVALSPGVINTEMLQSCFGSSASVYQTPEAWSLKAATMILNLTAADNGASLTV
;
A
#
# COMPACT_ATOMS: atom_id res chain seq x y z
N MET A 1 20.28 -15.88 8.48
CA MET A 1 20.51 -14.47 8.91
C MET A 1 20.89 -13.64 7.70
N LEU A 2 20.12 -12.59 7.38
CA LEU A 2 20.45 -11.61 6.33
C LEU A 2 21.57 -10.67 6.82
N ARG A 3 22.82 -11.15 6.90
CA ARG A 3 23.95 -10.30 7.32
C ARG A 3 24.41 -9.45 6.13
N LYS A 4 24.36 -8.12 6.28
CA LYS A 4 24.79 -7.07 5.32
C LYS A 4 23.89 -6.78 4.12
N SER A 5 22.63 -7.19 4.15
CA SER A 5 21.65 -6.82 3.11
C SER A 5 20.90 -5.55 3.51
N ARG A 6 20.38 -4.83 2.50
CA ARG A 6 19.45 -3.70 2.65
C ARG A 6 18.32 -3.88 1.65
N GLY A 7 17.14 -3.36 1.94
CA GLY A 7 16.01 -3.51 1.03
C GLY A 7 14.74 -2.83 1.51
N ILE A 8 13.86 -2.54 0.56
CA ILE A 8 12.54 -1.96 0.83
C ILE A 8 11.49 -3.00 0.43
N ILE A 9 10.57 -3.27 1.35
CA ILE A 9 9.38 -4.11 1.12
C ILE A 9 8.17 -3.18 1.13
N VAL A 10 7.42 -3.17 0.03
CA VAL A 10 6.19 -2.40 -0.10
C VAL A 10 5.01 -3.37 -0.17
N ASN A 11 4.16 -3.33 0.84
CA ASN A 11 2.93 -4.12 0.87
C ASN A 11 1.73 -3.27 0.44
N MET A 12 0.97 -3.75 -0.53
CA MET A 12 -0.16 -3.00 -1.10
C MET A 12 -1.40 -3.03 -0.18
N SER A 13 -1.62 -1.91 0.50
CA SER A 13 -2.75 -1.66 1.40
C SER A 13 -3.92 -0.98 0.66
N SER A 14 -4.70 -0.16 1.37
CA SER A 14 -5.82 0.66 0.91
C SER A 14 -6.07 1.79 1.92
N GLY A 15 -6.80 2.84 1.53
CA GLY A 15 -7.35 3.81 2.49
C GLY A 15 -8.19 3.09 3.54
N TRP A 16 -8.93 2.06 3.12
CA TRP A 16 -9.72 1.19 3.99
C TRP A 16 -8.90 0.14 4.76
N GLY A 17 -7.56 0.20 4.70
CA GLY A 17 -6.68 -0.46 5.66
C GLY A 17 -6.50 0.34 6.96
N ARG A 18 -6.99 1.59 6.98
CA ARG A 18 -6.88 2.52 8.12
C ARG A 18 -8.21 3.18 8.49
N SER A 19 -9.25 2.97 7.69
CA SER A 19 -10.63 3.39 7.93
C SER A 19 -11.62 2.29 7.54
N GLY A 20 -12.89 2.45 7.88
CA GLY A 20 -13.96 1.51 7.53
C GLY A 20 -14.91 2.07 6.49
N ALA A 21 -15.57 1.19 5.75
CA ALA A 21 -16.69 1.53 4.86
C ALA A 21 -17.79 0.46 4.97
N ALA A 22 -19.05 0.90 4.85
CA ALA A 22 -20.19 0.00 4.88
C ALA A 22 -20.16 -0.98 3.70
N LEU A 23 -20.73 -2.18 3.88
CA LEU A 23 -20.87 -3.23 2.86
C LEU A 23 -19.56 -3.86 2.36
N VAL A 24 -18.41 -3.46 2.90
CA VAL A 24 -17.08 -3.99 2.50
C VAL A 24 -16.24 -4.42 3.72
N ALA A 25 -16.88 -4.88 4.80
CA ALA A 25 -16.23 -5.20 6.07
C ALA A 25 -15.06 -6.20 5.92
N LEU A 26 -15.21 -7.25 5.11
CA LEU A 26 -14.15 -8.24 4.87
C LEU A 26 -12.96 -7.62 4.12
N TYR A 27 -13.21 -6.72 3.18
CA TYR A 27 -12.16 -6.01 2.48
C TYR A 27 -11.40 -5.09 3.45
N CYS A 28 -12.12 -4.29 4.26
CA CYS A 28 -11.52 -3.46 5.30
C CYS A 28 -10.65 -4.29 6.25
N ALA A 29 -11.18 -5.41 6.77
CA ALA A 29 -10.45 -6.31 7.66
C ALA A 29 -9.17 -6.86 7.00
N SER A 30 -9.25 -7.27 5.73
CA SER A 30 -8.09 -7.78 5.00
C SER A 30 -6.99 -6.72 4.83
N LYS A 31 -7.37 -5.47 4.59
CA LYS A 31 -6.40 -4.37 4.39
C LYS A 31 -5.84 -3.87 5.72
N TRP A 32 -6.62 -3.89 6.80
CA TRP A 32 -6.10 -3.71 8.16
C TRP A 32 -5.08 -4.80 8.53
N ALA A 33 -5.29 -6.04 8.12
CA ALA A 33 -4.34 -7.12 8.35
C ALA A 33 -3.01 -6.86 7.64
N VAL A 34 -3.01 -6.35 6.40
CA VAL A 34 -1.79 -5.95 5.69
C VAL A 34 -1.04 -4.84 6.43
N GLU A 35 -1.77 -3.83 6.94
CA GLU A 35 -1.19 -2.73 7.72
C GLU A 35 -0.56 -3.22 9.03
N GLY A 36 -1.26 -4.09 9.76
CA GLY A 36 -0.76 -4.72 10.98
C GLY A 36 0.46 -5.59 10.73
N LEU A 37 0.41 -6.42 9.68
CA LEU A 37 1.52 -7.28 9.26
C LEU A 37 2.76 -6.45 8.93
N SER A 38 2.63 -5.41 8.10
CA SER A 38 3.77 -4.55 7.74
C SER A 38 4.43 -3.93 8.96
N ARG A 39 3.64 -3.42 9.92
CA ARG A 39 4.17 -2.84 11.16
C ARG A 39 4.81 -3.85 12.09
N ALA A 40 4.29 -5.08 12.15
CA ALA A 40 4.88 -6.16 12.92
C ALA A 40 6.23 -6.57 12.33
N VAL A 41 6.27 -6.88 11.02
CA VAL A 41 7.49 -7.28 10.31
C VAL A 41 8.54 -6.17 10.34
N ALA A 42 8.13 -4.89 10.21
CA ALA A 42 9.04 -3.74 10.35
C ALA A 42 9.86 -3.77 11.65
N LYS A 43 9.27 -4.24 12.76
CA LYS A 43 9.94 -4.35 14.07
C LYS A 43 10.90 -5.54 14.16
N GLU A 44 10.75 -6.53 13.29
CA GLU A 44 11.57 -7.75 13.24
C GLU A 44 12.75 -7.62 12.27
N MET A 45 12.70 -6.64 11.37
CA MET A 45 13.71 -6.45 10.34
C MET A 45 15.00 -5.82 10.89
N PRO A 46 16.18 -6.24 10.38
CA PRO A 46 17.44 -5.63 10.75
C PRO A 46 17.60 -4.23 10.15
N ASP A 47 18.56 -3.47 10.69
CA ASP A 47 18.92 -2.14 10.17
C ASP A 47 19.23 -2.17 8.66
N GLY A 48 18.84 -1.10 7.97
CA GLY A 48 18.99 -0.98 6.52
C GLY A 48 17.82 -1.54 5.72
N PHE A 49 16.79 -2.08 6.37
CA PHE A 49 15.52 -2.44 5.73
C PHE A 49 14.39 -1.48 6.11
N ALA A 50 13.41 -1.37 5.21
CA ALA A 50 12.11 -0.81 5.54
C ALA A 50 11.00 -1.71 5.03
N VAL A 51 9.96 -1.88 5.85
CA VAL A 51 8.69 -2.48 5.46
C VAL A 51 7.61 -1.40 5.56
N VAL A 52 6.99 -1.07 4.44
CA VAL A 52 5.95 -0.04 4.37
C VAL A 52 4.64 -0.61 3.84
N ALA A 53 3.54 -0.18 4.43
CA ALA A 53 2.22 -0.36 3.84
C ALA A 53 1.92 0.83 2.93
N LEU A 54 1.55 0.58 1.68
CA LEU A 54 1.26 1.62 0.69
C LEU A 54 -0.18 1.49 0.19
N SER A 55 -1.00 2.51 0.47
CA SER A 55 -2.32 2.64 -0.11
C SER A 55 -2.24 3.29 -1.50
N PRO A 56 -2.74 2.62 -2.56
CA PRO A 56 -2.75 3.20 -3.91
C PRO A 56 -3.82 4.30 -4.08
N GLY A 57 -4.78 4.42 -3.15
CA GLY A 57 -5.97 5.24 -3.35
C GLY A 57 -6.97 4.56 -4.28
N VAL A 58 -7.84 5.35 -4.92
CA VAL A 58 -8.84 4.85 -5.88
C VAL A 58 -8.27 4.98 -7.29
N ILE A 59 -8.18 3.85 -7.99
CA ILE A 59 -7.61 3.75 -9.33
C ILE A 59 -8.59 3.03 -10.24
N ASN A 60 -8.78 3.55 -11.45
CA ASN A 60 -9.59 2.96 -12.50
C ASN A 60 -8.98 1.65 -13.04
N THR A 61 -9.04 0.61 -12.23
CA THR A 61 -8.65 -0.78 -12.55
C THR A 61 -9.88 -1.57 -12.95
N GLU A 62 -9.69 -2.76 -13.53
CA GLU A 62 -10.78 -3.71 -13.81
C GLU A 62 -11.61 -4.04 -12.56
N MET A 63 -10.97 -4.16 -11.39
CA MET A 63 -11.67 -4.36 -10.11
C MET A 63 -12.60 -3.19 -9.77
N LEU A 64 -12.14 -1.94 -9.98
CA LEU A 64 -13.00 -0.79 -9.72
C LEU A 64 -14.14 -0.70 -10.73
N GLN A 65 -13.86 -1.00 -12.01
CA GLN A 65 -14.87 -1.02 -13.07
C GLN A 65 -15.95 -2.07 -12.80
N SER A 66 -15.60 -3.25 -12.27
CA SER A 66 -16.61 -4.27 -11.94
C SER A 66 -17.51 -3.86 -10.76
N CYS A 67 -17.02 -3.03 -9.86
CA CYS A 67 -17.79 -2.53 -8.71
C CYS A 67 -18.56 -1.23 -8.98
N PHE A 68 -18.03 -0.32 -9.79
CA PHE A 68 -18.54 1.05 -9.99
C PHE A 68 -19.00 1.34 -11.43
N GLY A 69 -18.82 0.40 -12.37
CA GLY A 69 -19.21 0.56 -13.76
C GLY A 69 -18.55 1.78 -14.41
N SER A 70 -19.34 2.55 -15.17
CA SER A 70 -18.87 3.75 -15.86
C SER A 70 -18.36 4.84 -14.91
N SER A 71 -18.81 4.86 -13.65
CA SER A 71 -18.34 5.81 -12.63
C SER A 71 -16.87 5.60 -12.26
N ALA A 72 -16.26 4.44 -12.54
CA ALA A 72 -14.84 4.22 -12.32
C ALA A 72 -13.95 5.18 -13.16
N SER A 73 -14.46 5.68 -14.29
CA SER A 73 -13.73 6.55 -15.22
C SER A 73 -13.33 7.92 -14.66
N VAL A 74 -13.94 8.37 -13.55
CA VAL A 74 -13.58 9.65 -12.90
C VAL A 74 -12.26 9.56 -12.13
N TYR A 75 -11.77 8.35 -11.87
CA TYR A 75 -10.52 8.11 -11.15
C TYR A 75 -9.35 7.94 -12.12
N GLN A 76 -8.15 8.27 -11.65
CA GLN A 76 -6.93 8.16 -12.45
C GLN A 76 -6.67 6.72 -12.93
N THR A 77 -6.06 6.58 -14.09
CA THR A 77 -5.68 5.27 -14.66
C THR A 77 -4.45 4.70 -13.93
N PRO A 78 -4.20 3.37 -14.05
CA PRO A 78 -3.00 2.75 -13.51
C PRO A 78 -1.71 3.38 -14.05
N GLU A 79 -1.67 3.76 -15.32
CA GLU A 79 -0.49 4.36 -15.97
C GLU A 79 -0.17 5.72 -15.35
N ALA A 80 -1.20 6.57 -15.19
CA ALA A 80 -1.05 7.89 -14.57
C ALA A 80 -0.66 7.79 -13.08
N TRP A 81 -1.23 6.84 -12.36
CA TRP A 81 -0.85 6.56 -10.97
C TRP A 81 0.57 6.03 -10.84
N SER A 82 1.00 5.15 -11.76
CA SER A 82 2.28 4.45 -11.69
C SER A 82 3.48 5.40 -11.65
N LEU A 83 3.40 6.54 -12.35
CA LEU A 83 4.46 7.55 -12.34
C LEU A 83 4.66 8.13 -10.93
N LYS A 84 3.57 8.49 -10.25
CA LYS A 84 3.61 9.03 -8.87
C LYS A 84 4.08 7.97 -7.88
N ALA A 85 3.53 6.75 -8.01
CA ALA A 85 3.89 5.63 -7.15
C ALA A 85 5.35 5.25 -7.29
N ALA A 86 5.87 5.16 -8.52
CA ALA A 86 7.28 4.84 -8.78
C ALA A 86 8.20 5.90 -8.17
N THR A 87 7.91 7.19 -8.36
CA THR A 87 8.69 8.27 -7.74
C THR A 87 8.68 8.17 -6.22
N MET A 88 7.53 7.89 -5.59
CA MET A 88 7.47 7.72 -4.14
C MET A 88 8.27 6.49 -3.68
N ILE A 89 8.05 5.33 -4.29
CA ILE A 89 8.67 4.06 -3.91
C ILE A 89 10.20 4.12 -4.07
N LEU A 90 10.71 4.71 -5.16
CA LEU A 90 12.14 4.83 -5.41
C LEU A 90 12.86 5.79 -4.44
N ASN A 91 12.11 6.66 -3.76
CA ASN A 91 12.64 7.59 -2.76
C ASN A 91 12.55 7.04 -1.32
N LEU A 92 11.98 5.86 -1.11
CA LEU A 92 11.90 5.26 0.22
C LEU A 92 13.28 4.82 0.72
N THR A 93 13.47 4.95 2.02
CA THR A 93 14.70 4.64 2.73
C THR A 93 14.42 3.79 3.96
N ALA A 94 15.48 3.33 4.64
CA ALA A 94 15.35 2.64 5.93
C ALA A 94 14.67 3.51 7.01
N ALA A 95 14.67 4.84 6.87
CA ALA A 95 14.00 5.74 7.81
C ALA A 95 12.45 5.63 7.74
N ASP A 96 11.92 5.11 6.64
CA ASP A 96 10.48 4.95 6.43
C ASP A 96 9.93 3.63 7.01
N ASN A 97 10.77 2.83 7.68
CA ASN A 97 10.39 1.52 8.20
C ASN A 97 9.15 1.60 9.11
N GLY A 98 8.13 0.79 8.81
CA GLY A 98 6.86 0.76 9.54
C GLY A 98 5.85 1.83 9.12
N ALA A 99 6.16 2.66 8.12
CA ALA A 99 5.24 3.70 7.66
C ALA A 99 4.00 3.14 6.95
N SER A 100 2.91 3.90 7.06
CA SER A 100 1.65 3.66 6.35
C SER A 100 1.37 4.84 5.42
N LEU A 101 1.71 4.66 4.15
CA LEU A 101 1.77 5.71 3.14
C LEU A 101 0.56 5.67 2.20
N THR A 102 0.36 6.77 1.46
CA THR A 102 -0.64 6.87 0.40
C THR A 102 -0.04 7.60 -0.77
N VAL A 103 -0.27 7.09 -1.97
CA VAL A 103 0.13 7.73 -3.22
C VAL A 103 -0.91 8.76 -3.65
#